data_AF-A0A2E4IYW0-F1
#
_entry.id   AF-A0A2E4IYW0-F1
#
_cell.length_a   1.000
_cell.length_b   1.000
_cell.length_c   1.000
_cell.angle_alpha   90.00
_cell.angle_beta   90.00
_cell.angle_gamma   90.00
#
_symmetry.space_group_name_H-M   'P 1'
#
loop_
_entity.id
_entity.type
_entity.pdbx_description
1 polymer ?
#
loop_
_entity_poly.entity_id
_entity_poly.type
_entity_poly.pdbx_seq_one_letter_code
_entity_poly.pdbx_strand_id
1 'polypeptide(L)'
;MIRQLSRGIRACIDFEVELFQVQGAPAPIPPPQVALAYLRGDWSLQDAEIQGALNVFQFLGRGMQPGFLHLKREDASLIFTQQKTLAMLSGSWDYFLFGQECNFPLIVGPLPLPDPADPDYGHFTNGKPHEGEGNMNGVFGITKSSRHREQALDFLRYLTSHTASARFATSTHTLPATLEIEPTDQNLRVFARVEDGPVHGFNIGVGAESHRWLMTNSYRLFQPGGTAQNFVDDTTDTFRQSLISDLRTVLKDQIKTNQRTDTIVMAALHRTTTQLDRAAGLFSGQISRELEIAQLQHALAQEPD
;
A
#
# COMPACT_ATOMS: atom_id res chain seq x y z
N MET A 1 5.73 13.18 18.12
CA MET A 1 6.37 12.46 17.01
C MET A 1 5.73 12.87 15.68
N ILE A 2 4.42 12.69 15.44
CA ILE A 2 3.78 13.06 14.16
C ILE A 2 3.78 14.58 13.85
N ARG A 3 3.58 15.47 14.83
CA ARG A 3 3.78 16.94 14.63
C ARG A 3 5.22 17.37 14.28
N GLN A 4 6.21 16.52 14.50
CA GLN A 4 7.58 16.73 14.04
C GLN A 4 7.81 16.11 12.66
N LEU A 5 7.00 15.12 12.27
CA LEU A 5 6.97 14.54 10.92
C LEU A 5 6.22 15.46 9.95
N SER A 6 5.21 16.21 10.40
CA SER A 6 4.42 17.16 9.58
C SER A 6 5.21 18.37 9.03
N ARG A 7 6.48 18.55 9.43
CA ARG A 7 7.38 19.58 8.87
C ARG A 7 8.35 19.08 7.82
N GLY A 8 8.19 17.84 7.38
CA GLY A 8 9.00 17.23 6.32
C GLY A 8 8.19 16.24 5.49
N ILE A 9 6.87 16.44 5.44
CA ILE A 9 6.00 15.57 4.67
C ILE A 9 6.26 15.83 3.18
N ARG A 10 6.33 14.80 2.33
CA ARG A 10 6.52 14.92 0.87
C ARG A 10 5.71 13.83 0.18
N ALA A 11 4.93 14.13 -0.84
CA ALA A 11 4.09 13.13 -1.48
C ALA A 11 4.86 12.18 -2.42
N CYS A 12 4.52 10.90 -2.40
CA CYS A 12 4.94 9.89 -3.35
C CYS A 12 3.71 9.26 -4.00
N ILE A 13 3.82 8.94 -5.29
CA ILE A 13 2.70 8.43 -6.08
C ILE A 13 3.04 6.99 -6.45
N ASP A 14 2.18 6.06 -6.03
CA ASP A 14 2.27 4.65 -6.39
C ASP A 14 1.02 4.23 -7.17
N PHE A 15 1.23 3.62 -8.33
CA PHE A 15 0.16 3.17 -9.22
C PHE A 15 0.11 1.64 -9.21
N GLU A 16 -0.70 1.10 -8.30
CA GLU A 16 -1.61 -0.03 -8.52
C GLU A 16 -2.25 -0.55 -7.22
N VAL A 17 -1.89 -0.05 -6.04
CA VAL A 17 -2.55 -0.51 -4.78
C VAL A 17 -2.93 0.63 -3.81
N GLU A 18 -2.25 1.78 -3.79
CA GLU A 18 -2.42 2.74 -2.69
C GLU A 18 -2.18 4.19 -3.15
N LEU A 19 -3.23 4.84 -3.66
CA LEU A 19 -3.10 5.99 -4.57
C LEU A 19 -2.69 7.35 -3.97
N PHE A 20 -2.34 7.44 -2.68
CA PHE A 20 -1.77 8.67 -2.13
C PHE A 20 -0.79 8.34 -1.04
N GLN A 21 0.50 8.28 -1.36
CA GLN A 21 1.51 8.14 -0.33
C GLN A 21 2.06 9.49 0.10
N VAL A 22 2.12 9.70 1.40
CA VAL A 22 2.56 10.96 2.01
C VAL A 22 3.76 10.64 2.90
N GLN A 23 4.96 10.88 2.38
CA GLN A 23 6.26 10.57 3.00
C GLN A 23 6.54 11.50 4.16
N GLY A 24 7.45 11.10 5.05
CA GLY A 24 7.91 11.92 6.17
C GLY A 24 8.20 11.14 7.45
N ALA A 25 7.91 9.83 7.51
CA ALA A 25 8.12 9.00 8.70
C ALA A 25 9.34 8.07 8.57
N PRO A 26 10.15 7.90 9.64
CA PRO A 26 11.30 6.98 9.65
C PRO A 26 10.90 5.49 9.63
N ALA A 27 9.60 5.19 9.68
CA ALA A 27 9.01 3.87 9.51
C ALA A 27 7.58 4.02 8.95
N PRO A 28 7.03 3.01 8.25
CA PRO A 28 5.65 3.03 7.79
C PRO A 28 4.69 3.30 8.96
N ILE A 29 3.86 4.33 8.82
CA ILE A 29 2.85 4.63 9.83
C ILE A 29 1.70 3.62 9.64
N PRO A 30 1.33 2.82 10.68
CA PRO A 30 0.22 1.90 10.57
C PRO A 30 -1.07 2.60 10.15
N PRO A 31 -1.90 2.00 9.28
CA PRO A 31 -3.09 2.68 8.73
C PRO A 31 -4.04 3.29 9.78
N PRO A 32 -4.32 2.65 10.94
CA PRO A 32 -5.14 3.27 11.98
C PRO A 32 -4.50 4.54 12.58
N GLN A 33 -3.18 4.61 12.68
CA GLN A 33 -2.48 5.78 13.19
C GLN A 33 -2.53 6.96 12.22
N VAL A 34 -2.54 6.67 10.91
CA VAL A 34 -2.73 7.67 9.85
C VAL A 34 -4.12 8.31 9.96
N ALA A 35 -5.17 7.48 10.09
CA ALA A 35 -6.54 7.95 10.31
C ALA A 35 -6.67 8.78 11.60
N LEU A 36 -6.09 8.32 12.70
CA LEU A 36 -6.07 9.06 13.97
C LEU A 36 -5.32 10.39 13.86
N ALA A 37 -4.23 10.45 13.10
CA ALA A 37 -3.50 11.69 12.84
C ALA A 37 -4.37 12.70 12.08
N TYR A 38 -5.16 12.25 11.10
CA TYR A 38 -6.11 13.10 10.39
C TYR A 38 -7.18 13.66 11.33
N LEU A 39 -7.83 12.81 12.13
CA LEU A 39 -8.89 13.25 13.06
C LEU A 39 -8.39 14.25 14.11
N ARG A 40 -7.13 14.11 14.54
CA ARG A 40 -6.44 15.05 15.45
C ARG A 40 -5.98 16.35 14.79
N GLY A 41 -6.07 16.45 13.46
CA GLY A 41 -5.57 17.59 12.69
C GLY A 41 -4.04 17.65 12.62
N ASP A 42 -3.37 16.51 12.72
CA ASP A 42 -1.90 16.44 12.52
C ASP A 42 -1.53 16.55 11.03
N TRP A 43 -2.46 16.21 10.13
CA TRP A 43 -2.40 16.44 8.69
C TRP A 43 -3.81 16.64 8.13
N SER A 44 -3.93 17.21 6.94
CA SER A 44 -5.21 17.49 6.28
C SER A 44 -5.11 17.30 4.76
N LEU A 45 -6.26 17.18 4.07
CA LEU A 45 -6.28 17.17 2.62
C LEU A 45 -5.87 18.53 2.02
N GLN A 46 -5.88 19.59 2.82
CA GLN A 46 -5.49 20.94 2.44
C GLN A 46 -3.97 21.17 2.53
N ASP A 47 -3.21 20.23 3.11
CA ASP A 47 -1.76 20.34 3.21
C ASP A 47 -1.16 20.41 1.80
N ALA A 48 -0.14 21.28 1.63
CA ALA A 48 0.41 21.60 0.31
C ALA A 48 0.91 20.36 -0.43
N GLU A 49 1.43 19.39 0.31
CA GLU A 49 1.97 18.14 -0.22
C GLU A 49 0.87 17.21 -0.73
N ILE A 50 -0.28 17.17 -0.05
CA ILE A 50 -1.46 16.44 -0.53
C ILE A 50 -2.01 17.09 -1.79
N GLN A 51 -2.10 18.41 -1.80
CA GLN A 51 -2.51 19.18 -2.99
C GLN A 51 -1.55 18.94 -4.16
N GLY A 52 -0.23 18.92 -3.90
CA GLY A 52 0.80 18.58 -4.87
C GLY A 52 0.59 17.18 -5.47
N ALA A 53 0.38 16.17 -4.62
CA ALA A 53 0.09 14.81 -5.06
C ALA A 53 -1.15 14.73 -5.96
N LEU A 54 -2.24 15.36 -5.53
CA LEU A 54 -3.50 15.42 -6.27
C LEU A 54 -3.32 16.12 -7.63
N ASN A 55 -2.52 17.18 -7.69
CA ASN A 55 -2.25 17.91 -8.93
C ASN A 55 -1.45 17.06 -9.92
N VAL A 56 -0.41 16.34 -9.46
CA VAL A 56 0.33 15.40 -10.31
C VAL A 56 -0.59 14.28 -10.79
N PHE A 57 -1.44 13.74 -9.91
CA PHE A 57 -2.36 12.68 -10.29
C PHE A 57 -3.37 13.16 -11.34
N GLN A 58 -3.95 14.35 -11.14
CA GLN A 58 -4.77 15.01 -12.15
C GLN A 58 -4.04 15.14 -13.48
N PHE A 59 -2.80 15.64 -13.46
CA PHE A 59 -1.99 15.82 -14.66
C PHE A 59 -1.83 14.49 -15.42
N LEU A 60 -1.51 13.41 -14.72
CA LEU A 60 -1.44 12.07 -15.31
C LEU A 60 -2.78 11.63 -15.91
N GLY A 61 -3.88 11.87 -15.21
CA GLY A 61 -5.22 11.54 -15.70
C GLY A 61 -5.63 12.28 -16.98
N ARG A 62 -5.08 13.47 -17.26
CA ARG A 62 -5.31 14.18 -18.53
C ARG A 62 -4.68 13.48 -19.73
N GLY A 63 -3.64 12.66 -19.51
CA GLY A 63 -3.02 11.84 -20.53
C GLY A 63 -3.74 10.50 -20.77
N MET A 64 -4.71 10.15 -19.92
CA MET A 64 -5.44 8.90 -20.02
C MET A 64 -6.62 9.00 -20.99
N GLN A 65 -7.02 7.87 -21.56
CA GLN A 65 -8.20 7.81 -22.43
C GLN A 65 -9.49 8.13 -21.65
N PRO A 66 -10.50 8.74 -22.31
CA PRO A 66 -11.79 9.00 -21.66
C PRO A 66 -12.40 7.72 -21.06
N GLY A 67 -12.88 7.83 -19.82
CA GLY A 67 -13.50 6.69 -19.12
C GLY A 67 -12.51 5.71 -18.49
N PHE A 68 -11.20 5.99 -18.48
CA PHE A 68 -10.17 5.08 -17.95
C PHE A 68 -10.45 4.57 -16.53
N LEU A 69 -11.12 5.35 -15.68
CA LEU A 69 -11.51 4.93 -14.33
C LEU A 69 -12.44 3.70 -14.27
N HIS A 70 -13.15 3.41 -15.36
CA HIS A 70 -14.04 2.25 -15.46
C HIS A 70 -13.40 1.07 -16.17
N LEU A 71 -12.20 1.25 -16.74
CA LEU A 71 -11.50 0.17 -17.42
C LEU A 71 -10.92 -0.77 -16.39
N LYS A 72 -11.24 -2.05 -16.55
CA LYS A 72 -10.55 -3.10 -15.82
C LYS A 72 -9.23 -3.42 -16.52
N ARG A 73 -8.38 -4.15 -15.83
CA ARG A 73 -7.09 -4.61 -16.37
C ARG A 73 -7.26 -5.31 -17.72
N GLU A 74 -8.25 -6.19 -17.85
CA GLU A 74 -8.49 -6.93 -19.10
C GLU A 74 -8.91 -6.02 -20.26
N ASP A 75 -9.72 -5.00 -19.99
CA ASP A 75 -10.14 -4.01 -20.99
C ASP A 75 -8.94 -3.15 -21.43
N ALA A 76 -8.13 -2.70 -20.48
CA ALA A 76 -6.92 -1.93 -20.75
C ALA A 76 -5.93 -2.74 -21.61
N SER A 77 -5.70 -4.01 -21.26
CA SER A 77 -4.87 -4.94 -22.03
C SER A 77 -5.38 -5.10 -23.46
N LEU A 78 -6.69 -5.28 -23.66
CA LEU A 78 -7.28 -5.43 -24.99
C LEU A 78 -7.15 -4.15 -25.83
N ILE A 79 -7.36 -2.98 -25.23
CA ILE A 79 -7.20 -1.69 -25.92
C ILE A 79 -5.74 -1.49 -26.35
N PHE A 80 -4.79 -1.86 -25.48
CA PHE A 80 -3.36 -1.75 -25.77
C PHE A 80 -2.92 -2.73 -26.88
N THR A 81 -3.29 -4.01 -26.81
CA THR A 81 -2.95 -5.01 -27.85
C THR A 81 -3.57 -4.68 -29.21
N GLN A 82 -4.72 -4.00 -29.23
CA GLN A 82 -5.36 -3.46 -30.44
C GLN A 82 -4.73 -2.16 -30.97
N GLN A 83 -3.62 -1.69 -30.40
CA GLN A 83 -2.93 -0.45 -30.79
C GLN A 83 -3.80 0.81 -30.69
N LYS A 84 -4.79 0.82 -29.78
CA LYS A 84 -5.65 2.00 -29.54
C LYS A 84 -5.08 2.96 -28.51
N THR A 85 -4.02 2.56 -27.81
CA THR A 85 -3.26 3.40 -26.86
C THR A 85 -1.77 3.25 -27.14
N LEU A 86 -1.00 4.31 -26.86
CA LEU A 86 0.46 4.33 -27.08
C LEU A 86 1.21 3.64 -25.94
N ALA A 87 0.69 3.73 -24.72
CA ALA A 87 1.31 3.22 -23.52
C ALA A 87 0.24 2.65 -22.60
N MET A 88 0.65 1.70 -21.75
CA MET A 88 -0.18 1.12 -20.73
C MET A 88 0.65 0.96 -19.46
N LEU A 89 0.03 1.25 -18.33
CA LEU A 89 0.60 1.01 -17.02
C LEU A 89 0.23 -0.41 -16.57
N SER A 90 1.23 -1.21 -16.22
CA SER A 90 1.04 -2.61 -15.83
C SER A 90 2.27 -3.10 -15.09
N GLY A 91 2.10 -4.13 -14.26
CA GLY A 91 3.20 -4.79 -13.56
C GLY A 91 4.03 -5.73 -14.43
N SER A 92 5.21 -6.08 -13.94
CA SER A 92 6.16 -6.98 -14.63
C SER A 92 5.59 -8.35 -14.98
N TRP A 93 4.57 -8.81 -14.26
CA TRP A 93 3.92 -10.10 -14.48
C TRP A 93 3.14 -10.19 -15.81
N ASP A 94 2.76 -9.06 -16.41
CA ASP A 94 2.05 -9.05 -17.69
C ASP A 94 2.99 -8.91 -18.89
N TYR A 95 4.24 -8.50 -18.67
CA TYR A 95 5.20 -8.21 -19.75
C TYR A 95 5.37 -9.40 -20.71
N PHE A 96 5.51 -10.62 -20.17
CA PHE A 96 5.66 -11.82 -20.98
C PHE A 96 4.43 -12.11 -21.83
N LEU A 97 3.22 -11.92 -21.27
CA LEU A 97 1.96 -12.12 -22.00
C LEU A 97 1.86 -11.12 -23.15
N PHE A 98 2.17 -9.85 -22.92
CA PHE A 98 2.18 -8.86 -24.01
C PHE A 98 3.21 -9.18 -25.08
N GLY A 99 4.38 -9.71 -24.71
CA GLY A 99 5.38 -10.17 -25.68
C GLY A 99 4.86 -11.26 -26.63
N GLN A 100 3.85 -12.04 -26.23
CA GLN A 100 3.21 -13.05 -27.06
C GLN A 100 2.02 -12.51 -27.87
N GLU A 101 1.25 -11.61 -27.28
CA GLU A 101 -0.03 -11.14 -27.84
C GLU A 101 0.12 -9.89 -28.73
N CYS A 102 1.12 -9.04 -28.47
CA CYS A 102 1.34 -7.81 -29.25
C CYS A 102 2.07 -8.14 -30.56
N ASN A 103 1.53 -7.65 -31.67
CA ASN A 103 2.17 -7.74 -33.00
C ASN A 103 3.08 -6.53 -33.31
N PHE A 104 3.50 -5.80 -32.29
CA PHE A 104 4.33 -4.60 -32.39
C PHE A 104 5.45 -4.61 -31.34
N PRO A 105 6.58 -3.91 -31.59
CA PRO A 105 7.67 -3.84 -30.62
C PRO A 105 7.23 -3.20 -29.31
N LEU A 106 7.57 -3.85 -28.20
CA LEU A 106 7.33 -3.34 -26.85
C LEU A 106 8.61 -2.78 -26.25
N ILE A 107 8.48 -1.64 -25.57
CA ILE A 107 9.54 -1.05 -24.75
C ILE A 107 8.94 -0.81 -23.37
N VAL A 108 9.66 -1.27 -22.35
CA VAL A 108 9.33 -1.00 -20.95
C VAL A 108 10.12 0.22 -20.51
N GLY A 109 9.45 1.18 -19.88
CA GLY A 109 10.05 2.38 -19.32
C GLY A 109 9.57 2.64 -17.90
N PRO A 110 10.31 3.43 -17.10
CA PRO A 110 9.82 3.86 -15.80
C PRO A 110 8.58 4.74 -15.96
N LEU A 111 7.68 4.69 -14.97
CA LEU A 111 6.59 5.65 -14.88
C LEU A 111 7.16 7.08 -14.83
N PRO A 112 6.64 8.04 -15.62
CA PRO A 112 7.13 9.42 -15.64
C PRO A 112 6.65 10.16 -14.38
N LEU A 113 7.32 9.90 -13.25
CA LEU A 113 7.15 10.63 -12.02
C LEU A 113 7.97 11.93 -12.04
N PRO A 114 7.51 13.00 -11.39
CA PRO A 114 8.32 14.20 -11.22
C PRO A 114 9.67 13.88 -10.57
N ASP A 115 10.73 14.48 -11.11
CA ASP A 115 12.06 14.42 -10.51
C ASP A 115 12.17 15.45 -9.36
N PRO A 116 12.97 15.23 -8.31
CA PRO A 116 13.22 16.24 -7.27
C PRO A 116 13.69 17.61 -7.79
N ALA A 117 14.28 17.66 -8.99
CA ALA A 117 14.67 18.89 -9.67
C ALA A 117 13.55 19.55 -10.49
N ASP A 118 12.36 18.94 -10.59
CA ASP A 118 11.20 19.53 -11.28
C ASP A 118 10.78 20.84 -10.59
N PRO A 119 10.65 21.96 -11.32
CA PRO A 119 10.37 23.26 -10.71
C PRO A 119 8.98 23.34 -10.07
N ASP A 120 8.00 22.61 -10.60
CA ASP A 120 6.60 22.70 -10.20
C ASP A 120 6.26 21.64 -9.15
N TYR A 121 6.83 20.44 -9.27
CA TYR A 121 6.46 19.28 -8.44
C TYR A 121 7.64 18.66 -7.68
N GLY A 122 8.88 19.04 -7.99
CA GLY A 122 10.09 18.43 -7.42
C GLY A 122 10.18 18.57 -5.90
N HIS A 123 9.67 19.68 -5.36
CA HIS A 123 9.64 19.93 -3.92
C HIS A 123 8.66 19.02 -3.15
N PHE A 124 7.74 18.35 -3.86
CA PHE A 124 6.82 17.38 -3.26
C PHE A 124 7.32 15.95 -3.33
N THR A 125 8.37 15.64 -4.10
CA THR A 125 8.89 14.28 -4.28
C THR A 125 10.27 14.13 -3.63
N ASN A 126 10.58 12.93 -3.16
CA ASN A 126 11.94 12.56 -2.73
C ASN A 126 12.66 11.68 -3.76
N GLY A 127 12.11 11.54 -4.96
CA GLY A 127 12.57 10.61 -5.98
C GLY A 127 11.90 9.24 -5.86
N LYS A 128 12.48 8.25 -6.52
CA LYS A 128 11.91 6.89 -6.59
C LYS A 128 11.95 6.24 -5.20
N PRO A 129 10.81 5.78 -4.67
CA PRO A 129 10.78 5.18 -3.34
C PRO A 129 11.63 3.92 -3.29
N HIS A 130 12.15 3.62 -2.11
CA HIS A 130 12.77 2.33 -1.81
C HIS A 130 11.70 1.25 -1.83
N GLU A 131 11.91 0.24 -2.67
CA GLU A 131 10.95 -0.85 -2.89
C GLU A 131 11.19 -2.05 -1.96
N GLY A 132 12.03 -1.90 -0.93
CA GLY A 132 12.32 -3.02 -0.04
C GLY A 132 11.29 -3.38 1.00
N GLU A 133 10.25 -2.57 1.08
CA GLU A 133 9.02 -2.90 1.82
C GLU A 133 7.93 -3.44 0.89
N GLY A 134 8.23 -3.59 -0.42
CA GLY A 134 7.31 -4.14 -1.40
C GLY A 134 6.84 -5.53 -1.00
N ASN A 135 5.53 -5.75 -1.07
CA ASN A 135 4.95 -7.06 -0.80
C ASN A 135 5.45 -8.08 -1.83
N MET A 136 6.12 -9.13 -1.36
CA MET A 136 6.41 -10.29 -2.21
C MET A 136 5.08 -10.92 -2.62
N ASN A 137 4.79 -10.97 -3.93
CA ASN A 137 3.66 -11.72 -4.44
C ASN A 137 3.92 -13.23 -4.31
N GLY A 138 2.85 -14.03 -4.15
CA GLY A 138 2.96 -15.49 -4.01
C GLY A 138 3.32 -15.97 -2.60
N VAL A 139 2.84 -15.28 -1.55
CA VAL A 139 3.02 -15.74 -0.17
C VAL A 139 2.20 -17.00 0.09
N PHE A 140 2.89 -18.09 0.44
CA PHE A 140 2.25 -19.34 0.86
C PHE A 140 2.31 -19.50 2.38
N GLY A 141 1.19 -19.90 2.98
CA GLY A 141 1.08 -20.15 4.42
C GLY A 141 0.72 -21.61 4.73
N ILE A 142 1.25 -22.14 5.84
CA ILE A 142 0.86 -23.46 6.36
C ILE A 142 -0.20 -23.28 7.43
N THR A 143 -1.40 -23.79 7.17
CA THR A 143 -2.51 -23.73 8.12
C THR A 143 -2.17 -24.48 9.42
N LYS A 144 -2.69 -23.99 10.56
CA LYS A 144 -2.46 -24.61 11.88
C LYS A 144 -3.05 -26.02 11.98
N SER A 145 -4.08 -26.31 11.20
CA SER A 145 -4.78 -27.60 11.16
C SER A 145 -4.18 -28.61 10.17
N SER A 146 -3.10 -28.26 9.46
CA SER A 146 -2.48 -29.17 8.50
C SER A 146 -1.92 -30.41 9.19
N ARG A 147 -2.29 -31.59 8.68
CA ARG A 147 -1.76 -32.89 9.13
C ARG A 147 -0.36 -33.19 8.58
N HIS A 148 0.10 -32.41 7.61
CA HIS A 148 1.37 -32.62 6.88
C HIS A 148 2.26 -31.37 7.00
N ARG A 149 2.39 -30.84 8.22
CA ARG A 149 3.06 -29.57 8.47
C ARG A 149 4.54 -29.59 8.08
N GLU A 150 5.23 -30.69 8.37
CA GLU A 150 6.66 -30.85 8.05
C GLU A 150 6.89 -30.97 6.55
N GLN A 151 6.12 -31.82 5.85
CA GLN A 151 6.23 -31.96 4.39
C GLN A 151 5.88 -30.66 3.66
N ALA A 152 4.87 -29.93 4.13
CA ALA A 152 4.53 -28.63 3.58
C ALA A 152 5.67 -27.62 3.79
N LEU A 153 6.31 -27.62 4.97
CA LEU A 153 7.45 -26.74 5.23
C LEU A 153 8.64 -27.07 4.34
N ASP A 154 8.96 -28.35 4.17
CA ASP A 154 10.05 -28.78 3.30
C ASP A 154 9.77 -28.45 1.83
N PHE A 155 8.52 -28.58 1.39
CA PHE A 155 8.11 -28.15 0.06
C PHE A 155 8.25 -26.63 -0.14
N LEU A 156 7.82 -25.83 0.84
CA LEU A 156 7.97 -24.37 0.77
C LEU A 156 9.45 -23.95 0.78
N ARG A 157 10.30 -24.62 1.57
CA ARG A 157 11.76 -24.42 1.55
C ARG A 157 12.38 -24.79 0.20
N TYR A 158 11.89 -25.85 -0.43
CA TYR A 158 12.29 -26.19 -1.79
C TYR A 158 11.89 -25.09 -2.77
N LEU A 159 10.64 -24.62 -2.75
CA LEU A 159 10.16 -23.55 -3.62
C LEU A 159 10.96 -22.24 -3.45
N THR A 160 11.36 -21.91 -2.23
CA THR A 160 12.18 -20.72 -1.94
C THR A 160 13.69 -20.96 -2.02
N SER A 161 14.13 -22.16 -2.42
CA SER A 161 15.54 -22.41 -2.69
C SER A 161 16.00 -21.64 -3.92
N HIS A 162 17.27 -21.24 -3.94
CA HIS A 162 17.86 -20.53 -5.08
C HIS A 162 17.65 -21.28 -6.41
N THR A 163 17.87 -22.60 -6.44
CA THR A 163 17.69 -23.42 -7.65
C THR A 163 16.24 -23.45 -8.14
N ALA A 164 15.27 -23.61 -7.24
CA ALA A 164 13.86 -23.66 -7.64
C ALA A 164 13.36 -22.27 -8.06
N SER A 165 13.75 -21.23 -7.32
CA SER A 165 13.42 -19.84 -7.64
C SER A 165 14.00 -19.42 -9.00
N ALA A 166 15.25 -19.79 -9.29
CA ALA A 166 15.88 -19.53 -10.59
C ALA A 166 15.14 -20.24 -11.73
N ARG A 167 14.79 -21.52 -11.54
CA ARG A 167 14.00 -22.27 -12.53
C ARG A 167 12.64 -21.63 -12.75
N PHE A 168 11.96 -21.22 -11.68
CA PHE A 168 10.65 -20.57 -11.77
C PHE A 168 10.74 -19.25 -12.55
N ALA A 169 11.66 -18.35 -12.16
CA ALA A 169 11.88 -17.07 -12.83
C ALA A 169 12.20 -17.27 -14.32
N THR A 170 13.06 -18.23 -14.65
CA THR A 170 13.39 -18.56 -16.05
C THR A 170 12.19 -19.08 -16.83
N SER A 171 11.38 -19.97 -16.25
CA SER A 171 10.23 -20.57 -16.94
C SER A 171 9.02 -19.65 -17.08
N THR A 172 8.86 -18.71 -16.16
CA THR A 172 7.70 -17.81 -16.10
C THR A 172 8.02 -16.40 -16.56
N HIS A 173 9.29 -16.10 -16.81
CA HIS A 173 9.78 -14.75 -17.15
C HIS A 173 9.34 -13.70 -16.12
N THR A 174 9.29 -14.08 -14.85
CA THR A 174 8.93 -13.20 -13.73
C THR A 174 10.18 -12.65 -13.05
N LEU A 175 10.04 -11.51 -12.36
CA LEU A 175 11.09 -10.99 -11.51
C LEU A 175 11.31 -11.94 -10.31
N PRO A 176 12.54 -12.41 -10.08
CA PRO A 176 12.84 -13.23 -8.93
C PRO A 176 12.82 -12.39 -7.66
N ALA A 177 12.24 -12.97 -6.60
CA ALA A 177 12.26 -12.36 -5.27
C ALA A 177 13.48 -12.78 -4.42
N THR A 178 14.23 -13.78 -4.90
CA THR A 178 15.49 -14.23 -4.29
C THR A 178 16.63 -13.37 -4.81
N LEU A 179 17.46 -12.84 -3.91
CA LEU A 179 18.66 -12.09 -4.25
C LEU A 179 19.59 -12.91 -5.15
N GLU A 180 20.42 -12.22 -5.95
CA GLU A 180 21.43 -12.80 -6.85
C GLU A 180 20.89 -13.56 -8.08
N ILE A 181 19.57 -13.73 -8.20
CA ILE A 181 18.96 -14.26 -9.42
C ILE A 181 18.67 -13.09 -10.36
N GLU A 182 19.33 -13.07 -11.51
CA GLU A 182 19.10 -12.05 -12.53
C GLU A 182 17.80 -12.33 -13.31
N PRO A 183 17.01 -11.29 -13.66
CA PRO A 183 15.92 -11.43 -14.61
C PRO A 183 16.40 -11.98 -15.95
N THR A 184 15.60 -12.85 -16.57
CA THR A 184 15.98 -13.46 -17.87
C THR A 184 15.88 -12.52 -19.05
N ASP A 185 15.07 -11.47 -18.95
CA ASP A 185 14.92 -10.43 -19.98
C ASP A 185 15.46 -9.10 -19.45
N GLN A 186 16.29 -8.42 -20.25
CA GLN A 186 16.83 -7.12 -19.93
C GLN A 186 15.75 -6.03 -19.76
N ASN A 187 14.63 -6.14 -20.48
CA ASN A 187 13.49 -5.23 -20.33
C ASN A 187 12.83 -5.34 -18.95
N LEU A 188 12.96 -6.50 -18.29
CA LEU A 188 12.46 -6.67 -16.92
C LEU A 188 13.31 -5.92 -15.89
N ARG A 189 14.57 -5.58 -16.20
CA ARG A 189 15.43 -4.81 -15.28
C ARG A 189 14.90 -3.41 -14.98
N VAL A 190 14.02 -2.87 -15.81
CA VAL A 190 13.34 -1.58 -15.53
C VAL A 190 12.45 -1.69 -14.29
N PHE A 191 11.94 -2.88 -13.99
CA PHE A 191 11.19 -3.20 -12.79
C PHE A 191 12.07 -3.71 -11.64
N ALA A 192 13.41 -3.66 -11.79
CA ALA A 192 14.28 -4.08 -10.71
C ALA A 192 14.10 -3.18 -9.49
N ARG A 193 14.17 -3.80 -8.32
CA ARG A 193 13.97 -3.16 -7.03
C ARG A 193 14.88 -1.95 -6.84
N VAL A 194 14.31 -0.85 -6.36
CA VAL A 194 15.07 0.31 -5.88
C VAL A 194 15.51 0.08 -4.43
N GLU A 195 16.81 -0.12 -4.20
CA GLU A 195 17.37 -0.43 -2.87
C GLU A 195 17.71 0.81 -2.02
N ASP A 196 18.07 1.93 -2.65
CA ASP A 196 18.59 3.12 -1.96
C ASP A 196 17.65 4.34 -2.03
N GLY A 197 16.34 4.10 -2.09
CA GLY A 197 15.32 5.15 -2.15
C GLY A 197 14.80 5.64 -0.78
N PRO A 198 14.08 6.77 -0.74
CA PRO A 198 13.29 7.17 0.44
C PRO A 198 12.21 6.12 0.77
N VAL A 199 11.92 5.94 2.06
CA VAL A 199 10.82 5.08 2.53
C VAL A 199 9.49 5.58 1.97
N HIS A 200 8.58 4.65 1.70
CA HIS A 200 7.21 4.94 1.29
C HIS A 200 6.48 5.83 2.31
N GLY A 201 5.56 6.65 1.78
CA GLY A 201 4.65 7.42 2.61
C GLY A 201 3.47 6.59 3.11
N PHE A 202 2.49 7.25 3.73
CA PHE A 202 1.23 6.59 4.09
C PHE A 202 0.18 6.74 3.00
N ASN A 203 -0.61 5.69 2.74
CA ASN A 203 -1.81 5.75 1.90
C ASN A 203 -2.92 6.59 2.55
N ILE A 204 -3.65 7.45 1.83
CA ILE A 204 -4.87 8.10 2.36
C ILE A 204 -6.06 7.12 2.45
N GLY A 205 -6.07 6.07 1.63
CA GLY A 205 -7.03 4.96 1.67
C GLY A 205 -6.64 3.89 2.69
N VAL A 206 -6.56 4.27 3.96
CA VAL A 206 -6.04 3.46 5.09
C VAL A 206 -6.88 2.25 5.48
N GLY A 207 -8.12 2.16 5.01
CA GLY A 207 -9.05 1.09 5.30
C GLY A 207 -10.06 0.89 4.18
N ALA A 208 -11.00 -0.04 4.35
CA ALA A 208 -11.93 -0.41 3.29
C ALA A 208 -12.85 0.75 2.88
N GLU A 209 -13.33 1.55 3.83
CA GLU A 209 -14.26 2.64 3.57
C GLU A 209 -13.56 3.86 3.00
N SER A 210 -12.39 4.23 3.52
CA SER A 210 -11.56 5.31 2.95
C SER A 210 -11.01 4.95 1.57
N HIS A 211 -10.64 3.69 1.33
CA HIS A 211 -10.26 3.22 0.00
C HIS A 211 -11.46 3.31 -0.96
N ARG A 212 -12.63 2.83 -0.55
CA ARG A 212 -13.87 2.93 -1.35
C ARG A 212 -14.23 4.38 -1.63
N TRP A 213 -14.13 5.26 -0.64
CA TRP A 213 -14.31 6.71 -0.80
C TRP A 213 -13.40 7.26 -1.89
N LEU A 214 -12.12 6.90 -1.86
CA LEU A 214 -11.16 7.39 -2.84
C LEU A 214 -11.53 6.94 -4.26
N MET A 215 -11.79 5.64 -4.43
CA MET A 215 -12.19 5.07 -5.72
C MET A 215 -13.47 5.71 -6.26
N THR A 216 -14.42 6.02 -5.36
CA THR A 216 -15.73 6.59 -5.73
C THR A 216 -15.64 8.06 -6.08
N ASN A 217 -14.70 8.82 -5.49
CA ASN A 217 -14.60 10.27 -5.69
C ASN A 217 -13.50 10.69 -6.68
N SER A 218 -12.62 9.77 -7.09
CA SER A 218 -11.50 10.07 -7.99
C SER A 218 -11.94 10.71 -9.31
N TYR A 219 -13.16 10.43 -9.80
CA TYR A 219 -13.68 11.07 -11.01
C TYR A 219 -13.73 12.60 -10.93
N ARG A 220 -13.91 13.17 -9.73
CA ARG A 220 -13.96 14.63 -9.52
C ARG A 220 -12.63 15.31 -9.82
N LEU A 221 -11.53 14.57 -9.67
CA LEU A 221 -10.20 15.05 -10.00
C LEU A 221 -9.96 15.07 -11.52
N PHE A 222 -10.56 14.12 -12.25
CA PHE A 222 -10.31 13.88 -13.67
C PHE A 222 -11.36 14.46 -14.62
N GLN A 223 -12.52 14.87 -14.10
CA GLN A 223 -13.54 15.52 -14.92
C GLN A 223 -13.01 16.83 -15.55
N PRO A 224 -13.58 17.27 -16.68
CA PRO A 224 -13.23 18.56 -17.27
C PRO A 224 -13.37 19.70 -16.23
N GLY A 225 -12.29 20.45 -16.02
CA GLY A 225 -12.25 21.54 -15.02
C GLY A 225 -12.16 21.08 -13.57
N GLY A 226 -11.99 19.78 -13.30
CA GLY A 226 -11.60 19.30 -11.98
C GLY A 226 -10.30 19.96 -11.53
N THR A 227 -10.11 20.11 -10.22
CA THR A 227 -8.86 20.59 -9.59
C THR A 227 -8.66 19.83 -8.27
N ALA A 228 -7.42 19.78 -7.77
CA ALA A 228 -7.15 19.23 -6.44
C ALA A 228 -7.98 19.95 -5.36
N GLN A 229 -8.10 21.28 -5.47
CA GLN A 229 -8.88 22.10 -4.57
C GLN A 229 -10.37 21.70 -4.58
N ASN A 230 -11.00 21.62 -5.76
CA ASN A 230 -12.41 21.24 -5.86
C ASN A 230 -12.65 19.83 -5.35
N PHE A 231 -11.73 18.89 -5.64
CA PHE A 231 -11.80 17.54 -5.09
C PHE A 231 -11.82 17.59 -3.56
N VAL A 232 -10.88 18.32 -2.96
CA VAL A 232 -10.77 18.40 -1.50
C VAL A 232 -11.96 19.11 -0.86
N ASP A 233 -12.39 20.25 -1.40
CA ASP A 233 -13.53 21.00 -0.89
C ASP A 233 -14.83 20.17 -0.93
N ASP A 234 -15.04 19.40 -1.99
CA ASP A 234 -16.23 18.58 -2.17
C ASP A 234 -16.25 17.31 -1.30
N THR A 235 -15.09 16.84 -0.86
CA THR A 235 -14.96 15.47 -0.33
C THR A 235 -14.44 15.37 1.10
N THR A 236 -13.89 16.45 1.67
CA THR A 236 -13.28 16.47 3.01
C THR A 236 -14.18 15.86 4.09
N ASP A 237 -15.47 16.21 4.12
CA ASP A 237 -16.41 15.69 5.13
C ASP A 237 -16.65 14.19 4.96
N THR A 238 -16.90 13.76 3.72
CA THR A 238 -17.11 12.33 3.41
C THR A 238 -15.85 11.50 3.64
N PHE A 239 -14.67 12.08 3.42
CA PHE A 239 -13.39 11.46 3.75
C PHE A 239 -13.27 11.24 5.26
N ARG A 240 -13.52 12.30 6.05
CA ARG A 240 -13.52 12.20 7.52
C ARG A 240 -14.44 11.09 8.01
N GLN A 241 -15.67 11.04 7.50
CA GLN A 241 -16.65 10.00 7.85
C GLN A 241 -16.15 8.59 7.48
N SER A 242 -15.49 8.43 6.33
CA SER A 242 -14.92 7.14 5.91
C SER A 242 -13.82 6.66 6.85
N LEU A 243 -12.94 7.57 7.31
CA LEU A 243 -11.90 7.26 8.29
C LEU A 243 -12.49 6.86 9.65
N ILE A 244 -13.54 7.56 10.11
CA ILE A 244 -14.25 7.21 11.34
C ILE A 244 -14.85 5.79 11.23
N SER A 245 -15.44 5.45 10.09
CA SER A 245 -15.98 4.11 9.83
C SER A 245 -14.90 3.02 9.88
N ASP A 246 -13.75 3.27 9.24
CA ASP A 246 -12.60 2.36 9.28
C ASP A 246 -12.08 2.18 10.70
N LEU A 247 -11.91 3.27 11.46
CA LEU A 247 -11.45 3.21 12.85
C LEU A 247 -12.43 2.48 13.77
N ARG A 248 -13.75 2.63 13.58
CA ARG A 248 -14.76 1.86 14.32
C ARG A 248 -14.64 0.36 14.04
N THR A 249 -14.33 -0.02 12.80
CA THR A 249 -14.09 -1.42 12.42
C THR A 249 -12.84 -1.96 13.09
N VAL A 250 -11.73 -1.21 13.04
CA VAL A 250 -10.48 -1.56 13.72
C VAL A 250 -10.69 -1.74 15.22
N LEU A 251 -11.36 -0.80 15.87
CA LEU A 251 -11.66 -0.84 17.31
C LEU A 251 -12.46 -2.10 17.67
N LYS A 252 -13.50 -2.43 16.90
CA LYS A 252 -14.32 -3.62 17.12
C LYS A 252 -13.49 -4.91 17.04
N ASP A 253 -12.59 -5.00 16.06
CA ASP A 253 -11.74 -6.17 15.87
C ASP A 253 -10.64 -6.27 16.93
N GLN A 254 -10.08 -5.14 17.35
CA GLN A 254 -9.13 -5.08 18.47
C GLN A 254 -9.78 -5.53 19.79
N ILE A 255 -10.97 -5.06 20.12
CA ILE A 255 -11.70 -5.49 21.33
C ILE A 255 -11.92 -7.01 21.33
N LYS A 256 -12.41 -7.58 20.22
CA LYS A 256 -12.61 -9.03 20.08
C LYS A 256 -11.30 -9.80 20.22
N THR A 257 -10.22 -9.29 19.63
CA THR A 257 -8.90 -9.92 19.71
C THR A 257 -8.34 -9.85 21.13
N ASN A 258 -8.56 -8.74 21.84
CA ASN A 258 -8.14 -8.58 23.23
C ASN A 258 -8.87 -9.57 24.13
N GLN A 259 -10.21 -9.66 24.05
CA GLN A 259 -11.02 -10.61 24.82
C GLN A 259 -10.57 -12.08 24.64
N ARG A 260 -10.14 -12.46 23.42
CA ARG A 260 -9.57 -13.79 23.15
C ARG A 260 -8.20 -13.97 23.78
N THR A 261 -7.38 -12.92 23.79
CA THR A 261 -6.03 -12.94 24.38
C THR A 261 -6.11 -13.04 25.91
N ASP A 262 -7.07 -12.38 26.55
CA ASP A 262 -7.29 -12.44 28.01
C ASP A 262 -7.43 -13.89 28.49
N THR A 263 -8.24 -14.69 27.78
CA THR A 263 -8.42 -16.11 28.09
C THR A 263 -7.10 -16.89 28.01
N ILE A 264 -6.23 -16.55 27.06
CA ILE A 264 -4.92 -17.19 26.87
C ILE A 264 -3.94 -16.76 27.97
N VAL A 265 -3.91 -15.48 28.33
CA VAL A 265 -3.06 -14.95 29.40
C VAL A 265 -3.44 -15.57 30.74
N MET A 266 -4.74 -15.59 31.08
CA MET A 266 -5.23 -16.22 32.30
C MET A 266 -4.90 -17.73 32.34
N ALA A 267 -5.07 -18.44 31.22
CA ALA A 267 -4.70 -19.85 31.14
C ALA A 267 -3.19 -20.09 31.31
N ALA A 268 -2.34 -19.18 30.80
CA ALA A 268 -0.89 -19.25 30.97
C ALA A 268 -0.45 -18.94 32.40
N LEU A 269 -1.10 -17.97 33.07
CA LEU A 269 -0.85 -17.63 34.48
C LEU A 269 -1.22 -18.75 35.45
N HIS A 270 -2.20 -19.60 35.09
CA HIS A 270 -2.60 -20.76 35.89
C HIS A 270 -1.72 -22.02 35.68
N ARG A 271 -0.68 -21.98 34.85
CA ARG A 271 0.23 -23.11 34.58
C ARG A 271 1.63 -22.87 35.18
N THR A 272 2.46 -23.93 35.17
CA THR A 272 3.77 -24.02 35.86
C THR A 272 4.73 -22.85 35.58
N THR A 273 5.71 -22.64 36.47
CA THR A 273 6.69 -21.53 36.46
C THR A 273 7.39 -21.26 35.13
N THR A 274 7.62 -22.26 34.28
CA THR A 274 8.19 -22.11 32.93
C THR A 274 7.28 -21.38 31.92
N GLN A 275 6.00 -21.16 32.24
CA GLN A 275 5.08 -20.37 31.41
C GLN A 275 4.96 -18.91 31.84
N LEU A 276 5.62 -18.50 32.94
CA LEU A 276 5.53 -17.13 33.45
C LEU A 276 6.19 -16.10 32.53
N ASP A 277 7.33 -16.40 31.92
CA ASP A 277 7.98 -15.49 30.97
C ASP A 277 7.13 -15.28 29.70
N ARG A 278 6.49 -16.36 29.24
CA ARG A 278 5.53 -16.29 28.13
C ARG A 278 4.28 -15.50 28.52
N ALA A 279 3.78 -15.67 29.75
CA ALA A 279 2.65 -14.91 30.27
C ALA A 279 2.99 -13.42 30.40
N ALA A 280 4.20 -13.08 30.85
CA ALA A 280 4.68 -11.69 30.95
C ALA A 280 4.75 -11.01 29.58
N GLY A 281 5.27 -11.70 28.55
CA GLY A 281 5.29 -11.18 27.18
C GLY A 281 3.89 -10.97 26.61
N LEU A 282 2.98 -11.91 26.84
CA LEU A 282 1.57 -11.77 26.41
C LEU A 282 0.85 -10.63 27.15
N PHE A 283 1.12 -10.47 28.45
CA PHE A 283 0.55 -9.41 29.28
C PHE A 283 1.04 -8.02 28.86
N SER A 284 2.34 -7.86 28.58
CA SER A 284 2.86 -6.60 28.03
C SER A 284 2.22 -6.27 26.68
N GLY A 285 2.07 -7.27 25.81
CA GLY A 285 1.37 -7.08 24.53
C GLY A 285 -0.10 -6.72 24.69
N GLN A 286 -0.76 -7.25 25.73
CA GLN A 286 -2.14 -6.91 26.07
C GLN A 286 -2.27 -5.45 26.55
N ILE A 287 -1.41 -4.99 27.47
CA ILE A 287 -1.42 -3.60 27.95
C ILE A 287 -1.27 -2.61 26.78
N SER A 288 -0.34 -2.88 25.85
CA SER A 288 -0.16 -2.02 24.68
C SER A 288 -1.42 -1.93 23.82
N ARG A 289 -2.14 -3.05 23.63
CA ARG A 289 -3.42 -3.06 22.89
C ARG A 289 -4.54 -2.36 23.63
N GLU A 290 -4.63 -2.52 24.94
CA GLU A 290 -5.62 -1.81 25.75
C GLU A 290 -5.42 -0.29 25.69
N LEU A 291 -4.16 0.16 25.67
CA LEU A 291 -3.83 1.57 25.44
C LEU A 291 -4.24 2.04 24.04
N GLU A 292 -3.98 1.26 22.98
CA GLU A 292 -4.43 1.58 21.62
C GLU A 292 -5.96 1.65 21.52
N ILE A 293 -6.68 0.70 22.14
CA ILE A 293 -8.14 0.68 22.22
C ILE A 293 -8.65 1.96 22.91
N ALA A 294 -8.05 2.34 24.05
CA ALA A 294 -8.44 3.54 24.77
C ALA A 294 -8.19 4.82 23.96
N GLN A 295 -7.08 4.89 23.20
CA GLN A 295 -6.79 6.00 22.30
C GLN A 295 -7.81 6.11 21.16
N LEU A 296 -8.18 4.98 20.55
CA LEU A 296 -9.20 4.91 19.51
C LEU A 296 -10.58 5.35 20.04
N GLN A 297 -10.97 4.84 21.21
CA GLN A 297 -12.22 5.23 21.86
C GLN A 297 -12.26 6.72 22.17
N HIS A 298 -11.17 7.26 22.72
CA HIS A 298 -11.09 8.68 23.03
C HIS A 298 -11.22 9.53 21.78
N ALA A 299 -10.49 9.20 20.70
CA ALA A 299 -10.56 9.94 19.44
C ALA A 299 -11.96 9.90 18.83
N LEU A 300 -12.58 8.72 18.77
CA LEU A 300 -13.95 8.56 18.23
C LEU A 300 -15.01 9.26 19.08
N ALA A 301 -14.81 9.41 20.39
CA ALA A 301 -15.74 10.13 21.27
C ALA A 301 -15.67 11.67 21.13
N GLN A 302 -14.62 12.20 20.49
CA GLN A 302 -14.53 13.63 20.16
C GLN A 302 -15.21 13.97 18.82
N GLU A 303 -15.59 12.96 18.05
CA GLU A 303 -16.25 13.17 16.76
C GLU A 303 -17.76 13.37 16.95
N PRO A 304 -18.36 14.36 16.28
CA PRO A 304 -19.82 14.51 16.28
C PRO A 304 -20.49 13.30 15.61
N ASP A 305 -21.66 12.91 16.14
CA ASP A 305 -22.49 11.81 15.62
C ASP A 305 -23.03 12.09 14.20
#